data_AF-A0AAD5NL70-F1
#
_entry.id   AF-A0AAD5NL70-F1
#
_cell.length_a   1.000
_cell.length_b   1.000
_cell.length_c   1.000
_cell.angle_alpha   90.00
_cell.angle_beta   90.00
_cell.angle_gamma   90.00
#
_symmetry.space_group_name_H-M   'P 1'
#
loop_
_entity.id
_entity.type
_entity.pdbx_description
1 polymer ?
#
loop_
_entity_poly.entity_id
_entity_poly.type
_entity_poly.pdbx_seq_one_letter_code
_entity_poly.pdbx_strand_id
1 'polypeptide(L)'
;MIFIGLLTYGNSLISMYFMGKLGKNELAGGCLSIGIANITGYSIISGLSTGMEAISSQAYGANMWVLMGQILQRTIVILLTACLPISLLWLYSEPILVFCGQEPVISSIAYSYLLFSLPDIVFQSIINPLRIFLRTQNITLPLMLSAIIALTLHAPINYVLVCQLSLNDIRGIAMAGAITDFIILAFLVLYLHHTSVCNNTFQGLLFNAIEAVATMGIVIQATSLVYIFISSFSQAVSTRVGNELGTNCPHNAKISTWIALACAVFMSIVATFFMTAMRNTWGFIFTDDATILSLTAMSMPVVGLCEIGKWLQTTGCGVLRASTRPTLGANINFGSFSVLGCQ
;
A
#
# COMPACT_ATOMS: atom_id res chain seq x y z
N MET A 1 -18.03 0.85 -2.65
CA MET A 1 -16.96 0.23 -1.84
C MET A 1 -17.50 -0.58 -0.66
N ILE A 2 -18.40 -0.05 0.17
CA ILE A 2 -19.00 -0.78 1.32
C ILE A 2 -19.60 -2.14 0.90
N PHE A 3 -20.37 -2.17 -0.19
CA PHE A 3 -20.98 -3.41 -0.68
C PHE A 3 -19.95 -4.49 -1.07
N ILE A 4 -18.85 -4.10 -1.73
CA ILE A 4 -17.75 -5.03 -2.07
C ILE A 4 -17.10 -5.59 -0.79
N GLY A 5 -16.92 -4.74 0.23
CA GLY A 5 -16.42 -5.17 1.53
C GLY A 5 -17.32 -6.18 2.22
N LEU A 6 -18.65 -5.96 2.20
CA LEU A 6 -19.64 -6.90 2.75
C LEU A 6 -19.61 -8.25 2.02
N LEU A 7 -19.55 -8.24 0.69
CA LEU A 7 -19.45 -9.48 -0.10
C LEU A 7 -18.17 -10.26 0.23
N THR A 8 -17.04 -9.56 0.35
CA THR A 8 -15.75 -10.18 0.68
C THR A 8 -15.76 -10.78 2.09
N TYR A 9 -16.36 -10.09 3.07
CA TYR A 9 -16.54 -10.62 4.43
C TYR A 9 -17.40 -11.89 4.46
N GLY A 10 -18.36 -12.02 3.54
CA GLY A 10 -19.16 -13.23 3.37
C GLY A 10 -18.30 -14.49 3.13
N ASN A 11 -17.19 -14.39 2.40
CA ASN A 11 -16.28 -15.52 2.17
C ASN A 11 -15.65 -16.00 3.48
N SER A 12 -15.20 -15.07 4.33
CA SER A 12 -14.65 -15.39 5.65
C SER A 12 -15.69 -16.09 6.55
N LEU A 13 -16.95 -15.65 6.52
CA LEU A 13 -18.02 -16.30 7.28
C LEU A 13 -18.29 -17.73 6.80
N ILE A 14 -18.29 -17.96 5.49
CA ILE A 14 -18.46 -19.30 4.91
C ILE A 14 -17.30 -20.20 5.35
N SER A 15 -16.05 -19.75 5.22
CA SER A 15 -14.88 -20.52 5.67
C SER A 15 -14.96 -20.85 7.16
N MET A 16 -15.32 -19.89 8.02
CA MET A 16 -15.52 -20.13 9.46
C MET A 16 -16.65 -21.13 9.74
N TYR A 17 -17.75 -21.09 8.98
CA TYR A 17 -18.83 -22.06 9.11
C TYR A 17 -18.33 -23.49 8.87
N PHE A 18 -17.56 -23.72 7.80
CA PHE A 18 -17.00 -25.05 7.50
C PHE A 18 -15.97 -25.48 8.57
N MET A 19 -15.10 -24.56 9.04
CA MET A 19 -14.17 -24.86 10.14
C MET A 19 -14.91 -25.32 11.40
N GLY A 20 -16.00 -24.65 11.76
CA GLY A 20 -16.82 -25.02 12.91
C GLY A 20 -17.53 -26.36 12.76
N LYS A 21 -17.79 -26.82 11.53
CA LYS A 21 -18.38 -28.13 11.25
C LYS A 21 -17.36 -29.27 11.32
N LEU A 22 -16.07 -29.00 11.08
CA LEU A 22 -15.01 -29.99 11.20
C LEU A 22 -14.73 -30.34 12.67
N GLY A 23 -14.71 -29.34 13.55
CA GLY A 23 -14.54 -29.58 14.97
C GLY A 23 -13.97 -28.38 15.72
N LYS A 24 -13.84 -28.53 17.05
CA LYS A 24 -13.36 -27.46 17.94
C LYS A 24 -11.88 -27.14 17.71
N ASN A 25 -11.06 -28.14 17.36
CA ASN A 25 -9.62 -27.97 17.16
C ASN A 25 -9.34 -27.29 15.82
N GLU A 26 -10.09 -27.67 14.79
CA GLU A 26 -10.03 -27.14 13.43
C GLU A 26 -10.50 -25.69 13.40
N LEU A 27 -11.57 -25.37 14.14
CA LEU A 27 -12.01 -23.98 14.33
C LEU A 27 -10.97 -23.14 15.07
N ALA A 28 -10.40 -23.64 16.17
CA ALA A 28 -9.39 -22.90 16.92
C ALA A 28 -8.10 -22.68 16.11
N GLY A 29 -7.56 -23.73 15.49
CA GLY A 29 -6.37 -23.65 14.64
C GLY A 29 -6.60 -22.82 13.37
N GLY A 30 -7.77 -22.94 12.74
CA GLY A 30 -8.18 -22.14 11.59
C GLY A 30 -8.35 -20.65 11.90
N CYS A 31 -8.94 -20.30 13.04
CA CYS A 31 -9.00 -18.92 13.49
C CYS A 31 -7.59 -18.34 13.78
N LEU A 32 -6.73 -19.14 14.42
CA LEU A 32 -5.35 -18.75 14.71
C LEU A 32 -4.56 -18.52 13.41
N SER A 33 -4.67 -19.42 12.43
CA SER A 33 -4.02 -19.25 11.13
C SER A 33 -4.54 -18.05 10.36
N ILE A 34 -5.86 -17.80 10.34
CA ILE A 34 -6.42 -16.58 9.73
C ILE A 34 -5.84 -15.33 10.38
N GLY A 35 -5.73 -15.31 11.72
CA GLY A 35 -5.12 -14.20 12.46
C GLY A 35 -3.66 -13.97 12.06
N ILE A 36 -2.85 -15.03 12.02
CA ILE A 36 -1.45 -14.97 11.58
C ILE A 36 -1.36 -14.50 10.13
N ALA A 37 -2.18 -15.05 9.23
CA ALA A 37 -2.19 -14.71 7.82
C ALA A 37 -2.53 -13.23 7.60
N ASN A 38 -3.52 -12.71 8.33
CA ASN A 38 -3.87 -11.29 8.30
C ASN A 38 -2.70 -10.42 8.74
N ILE A 39 -2.13 -10.67 9.92
CA ILE A 39 -1.07 -9.82 10.51
C ILE A 39 0.21 -9.86 9.67
N THR A 40 0.64 -11.07 9.28
CA THR A 40 1.98 -11.28 8.70
C THR A 40 1.99 -11.31 7.19
N GLY A 41 0.84 -11.51 6.54
CA GLY A 41 0.72 -11.59 5.08
C GLY A 41 -0.20 -10.51 4.51
N TYR A 42 -1.50 -10.68 4.68
CA TYR A 42 -2.50 -9.87 3.98
C TYR A 42 -2.43 -8.38 4.33
N SER A 43 -2.15 -8.00 5.58
CA SER A 43 -1.95 -6.59 5.96
C SER A 43 -0.71 -5.98 5.32
N ILE A 44 0.37 -6.75 5.17
CA ILE A 44 1.60 -6.28 4.50
C ILE A 44 1.33 -6.07 3.00
N ILE A 45 0.73 -7.07 2.34
CA ILE A 45 0.39 -6.98 0.92
C ILE A 45 -0.58 -5.81 0.67
N SER A 46 -1.63 -5.70 1.48
CA SER A 46 -2.59 -4.60 1.39
C SER A 46 -1.91 -3.24 1.62
N GLY A 47 -1.12 -3.09 2.70
CA GLY A 47 -0.45 -1.83 3.03
C GLY A 47 0.62 -1.40 2.03
N LEU A 48 1.36 -2.35 1.43
CA LEU A 48 2.30 -2.04 0.36
C LEU A 48 1.56 -1.69 -0.95
N SER A 49 0.43 -2.34 -1.22
CA SER A 49 -0.38 -2.04 -2.41
C SER A 49 -1.03 -0.66 -2.34
N THR A 50 -1.46 -0.18 -1.17
CA THR A 50 -2.07 1.16 -1.03
C THR A 50 -1.08 2.29 -1.32
N GLY A 51 0.23 2.05 -1.20
CA GLY A 51 1.26 3.01 -1.61
C GLY A 51 1.18 3.39 -3.10
N MET A 52 0.65 2.49 -3.95
CA MET A 52 0.40 2.76 -5.37
C MET A 52 -0.80 3.69 -5.61
N GLU A 53 -1.78 3.71 -4.71
CA GLU A 53 -3.07 4.39 -4.93
C GLU A 53 -2.87 5.90 -5.16
N ALA A 54 -2.14 6.58 -4.28
CA ALA A 54 -1.90 8.02 -4.41
C ALA A 54 -1.17 8.37 -5.72
N ILE A 55 -0.13 7.61 -6.09
CA ILE A 55 0.66 7.89 -7.29
C ILE A 55 -0.15 7.56 -8.56
N SER A 56 -0.97 6.50 -8.51
CA SER A 56 -1.85 6.12 -9.62
C SER A 56 -2.97 7.13 -9.83
N SER A 57 -3.58 7.65 -8.76
CA SER A 57 -4.62 8.69 -8.83
C SER A 57 -4.06 9.99 -9.41
N GLN A 58 -2.84 10.36 -9.02
CA GLN A 58 -2.15 11.50 -9.61
C GLN A 58 -1.82 11.26 -11.09
N ALA A 59 -1.30 10.09 -11.44
CA ALA A 59 -0.99 9.73 -12.83
C ALA A 59 -2.25 9.73 -13.70
N TYR A 60 -3.37 9.20 -13.18
CA TYR A 60 -4.66 9.21 -13.85
C TYR A 60 -5.18 10.64 -14.05
N GLY A 61 -5.20 11.47 -13.00
CA GLY A 61 -5.64 12.87 -13.09
C GLY A 61 -4.79 13.72 -14.04
N ALA A 62 -3.50 13.39 -14.19
CA ALA A 62 -2.57 14.04 -15.11
C ALA A 62 -2.56 13.42 -16.53
N ASN A 63 -3.43 12.45 -16.83
CA ASN A 63 -3.47 11.70 -18.10
C ASN A 63 -2.15 10.98 -18.45
N MET A 64 -1.35 10.62 -17.44
CA MET A 64 -0.10 9.87 -17.60
C MET A 64 -0.35 8.35 -17.58
N TRP A 65 -1.05 7.86 -18.61
CA TRP A 65 -1.50 6.46 -18.72
C TRP A 65 -0.35 5.45 -18.62
N VAL A 66 0.76 5.71 -19.31
CA VAL A 66 1.95 4.83 -19.32
C VAL A 66 2.56 4.72 -17.92
N LEU A 67 2.69 5.84 -17.20
CA LEU A 67 3.22 5.85 -15.84
C LEU A 67 2.34 5.03 -14.90
N MET A 68 1.01 5.14 -15.05
CA MET A 68 0.05 4.36 -14.25
C MET A 68 0.24 2.84 -14.44
N GLY A 69 0.51 2.39 -15.67
CA GLY A 69 0.80 0.99 -15.97
C GLY A 69 2.15 0.52 -15.43
N GLN A 70 3.17 1.38 -15.49
CA GLN A 70 4.47 1.10 -14.88
C GLN A 70 4.38 0.96 -13.35
N ILE A 71 3.60 1.82 -12.70
CA ILE A 71 3.36 1.74 -11.25
C ILE A 71 2.67 0.42 -10.90
N LEU A 72 1.66 0.01 -11.67
CA LEU A 72 0.99 -1.28 -11.49
C LEU A 72 2.00 -2.44 -11.55
N GLN A 73 2.80 -2.51 -12.61
CA GLN A 73 3.79 -3.57 -12.80
C GLN A 73 4.83 -3.60 -11.68
N ARG A 74 5.38 -2.44 -11.31
CA ARG A 74 6.37 -2.34 -10.22
C ARG A 74 5.79 -2.76 -8.88
N THR A 75 4.55 -2.38 -8.60
CA THR A 75 3.87 -2.76 -7.36
C THR A 75 3.66 -4.27 -7.31
N ILE A 76 3.22 -4.89 -8.41
CA ILE A 76 3.10 -6.36 -8.49
C ILE A 76 4.45 -7.03 -8.23
N VAL A 77 5.54 -6.56 -8.83
CA VAL A 77 6.89 -7.12 -8.61
C VAL A 77 7.30 -6.99 -7.14
N ILE A 78 7.12 -5.82 -6.53
CA ILE A 78 7.42 -5.59 -5.12
C ILE A 78 6.63 -6.56 -4.22
N LEU A 79 5.34 -6.72 -4.47
CA LEU A 79 4.49 -7.62 -3.68
C LEU A 79 4.87 -9.09 -3.86
N LEU A 80 5.18 -9.53 -5.10
CA LEU A 80 5.68 -10.88 -5.36
C LEU A 80 7.01 -11.14 -4.64
N THR A 81 7.90 -10.14 -4.56
CA THR A 81 9.13 -10.27 -3.75
C THR A 81 8.83 -10.34 -2.25
N ALA A 82 7.84 -9.59 -1.77
CA ALA A 82 7.40 -9.65 -0.37
C ALA A 82 6.76 -11.01 -0.01
N CYS A 83 6.16 -11.73 -0.98
CA CYS A 83 5.66 -13.09 -0.76
C CYS A 83 6.75 -14.06 -0.28
N LEU A 84 8.01 -13.89 -0.69
CA LEU A 84 9.09 -14.82 -0.34
C LEU A 84 9.34 -14.88 1.18
N PRO A 85 9.64 -13.77 1.90
CA PRO A 85 9.81 -13.81 3.34
C PRO A 85 8.52 -14.18 4.09
N ILE A 86 7.33 -13.79 3.59
CA ILE A 86 6.04 -14.18 4.17
C ILE A 86 5.85 -15.70 4.08
N SER A 87 6.14 -16.28 2.92
CA SER A 87 6.04 -17.73 2.69
C SER A 87 6.99 -18.50 3.60
N LEU A 88 8.23 -18.02 3.74
CA LEU A 88 9.21 -18.61 4.66
C LEU A 88 8.69 -18.59 6.10
N LEU A 89 8.15 -17.46 6.55
CA LEU A 89 7.56 -17.35 7.88
C LEU A 89 6.41 -18.36 8.08
N TRP A 90 5.53 -18.51 7.08
CA TRP A 90 4.41 -19.45 7.13
C TRP A 90 4.87 -20.92 7.14
N LEU A 91 5.93 -21.25 6.40
CA LEU A 91 6.55 -22.58 6.41
C LEU A 91 7.15 -22.96 7.77
N TYR A 92 7.55 -21.98 8.58
CA TYR A 92 8.06 -22.19 9.94
C TYR A 92 7.02 -21.89 11.04
N SER A 93 5.74 -21.73 10.68
CA SER A 93 4.71 -21.30 11.64
C SER A 93 4.45 -22.29 12.78
N GLU A 94 4.49 -23.61 12.54
CA GLU A 94 4.25 -24.60 13.60
C GLU A 94 5.29 -24.53 14.74
N PRO A 95 6.62 -24.59 14.48
CA PRO A 95 7.63 -24.40 15.52
C PRO A 95 7.51 -23.06 16.25
N ILE A 96 7.20 -21.98 15.53
CA ILE A 96 7.02 -20.64 16.11
C ILE A 96 5.84 -20.63 17.08
N LEU A 97 4.72 -21.26 16.70
CA LEU A 97 3.52 -21.29 17.55
C LEU A 97 3.72 -22.16 18.78
N VAL A 98 4.36 -23.32 18.64
CA VAL A 98 4.74 -24.17 19.78
C VAL A 98 5.69 -23.43 20.72
N PHE A 99 6.67 -22.69 20.18
CA PHE A 99 7.57 -21.84 20.97
C PHE A 99 6.81 -20.74 21.73
N CYS A 100 5.77 -20.16 21.12
CA CYS A 100 4.86 -19.20 21.77
C CYS A 100 3.90 -19.84 22.80
N GLY A 101 4.03 -21.14 23.07
CA GLY A 101 3.23 -21.87 24.06
C GLY A 101 1.87 -22.35 23.56
N GLN A 102 1.63 -22.37 22.24
CA GLN A 102 0.42 -22.97 21.69
C GLN A 102 0.47 -24.51 21.78
N GLU A 103 -0.71 -25.12 21.93
CA GLU A 103 -0.82 -26.58 21.93
C GLU A 103 -0.35 -27.14 20.57
N PRO A 104 0.42 -28.25 20.53
CA PRO A 104 0.96 -28.80 19.29
C PRO A 104 -0.11 -29.11 18.24
N VAL A 105 -1.28 -29.62 18.66
CA VAL A 105 -2.40 -29.94 17.76
C VAL A 105 -2.92 -28.69 17.06
N ILE A 106 -3.14 -27.60 17.80
CA ILE A 106 -3.61 -26.32 17.24
C ILE A 106 -2.56 -25.71 16.32
N SER A 107 -1.29 -25.80 16.71
CA SER A 107 -0.16 -25.30 15.92
C SER A 107 -0.03 -26.02 14.57
N SER A 108 -0.20 -27.34 14.57
CA SER A 108 -0.15 -28.17 13.36
C SER A 108 -1.31 -27.91 12.39
N ILE A 109 -2.52 -27.70 12.93
CA ILE A 109 -3.70 -27.29 12.14
C ILE A 109 -3.47 -25.92 11.53
N ALA A 110 -2.98 -24.95 12.32
CA ALA A 110 -2.73 -23.60 11.85
C ALA A 110 -1.67 -23.57 10.74
N TYR A 111 -0.58 -24.32 10.91
CA TYR A 111 0.45 -24.52 9.89
C TYR A 111 -0.13 -25.15 8.62
N SER A 112 -0.93 -26.21 8.74
CA SER A 112 -1.55 -26.87 7.58
C SER A 112 -2.44 -25.90 6.79
N TYR A 113 -3.19 -25.03 7.47
CA TYR A 113 -3.96 -23.99 6.79
C TYR A 113 -3.04 -23.00 6.06
N LEU A 114 -2.04 -22.43 6.76
CA LEU A 114 -1.10 -21.45 6.18
C LEU A 114 -0.32 -22.00 4.98
N LEU A 115 0.14 -23.26 5.08
CA LEU A 115 0.86 -23.95 4.00
C LEU A 115 0.00 -24.02 2.72
N PHE A 116 -1.27 -24.41 2.86
CA PHE A 116 -2.19 -24.51 1.73
C PHE A 116 -2.73 -23.15 1.26
N SER A 117 -2.56 -22.09 2.05
CA SER A 117 -2.80 -20.70 1.67
C SER A 117 -1.60 -20.02 0.97
N LEU A 118 -0.46 -20.70 0.76
CA LEU A 118 0.67 -20.10 0.04
C LEU A 118 0.36 -19.63 -1.40
N PRO A 119 -0.46 -20.32 -2.21
CA PRO A 119 -0.86 -19.79 -3.52
C PRO A 119 -1.70 -18.50 -3.40
N ASP A 120 -2.49 -18.41 -2.32
CA ASP A 120 -3.40 -17.28 -2.07
C ASP A 120 -2.66 -15.95 -1.94
N ILE A 121 -1.54 -15.92 -1.21
CA ILE A 121 -0.71 -14.70 -1.08
C ILE A 121 -0.13 -14.23 -2.41
N VAL A 122 0.16 -15.16 -3.33
CA VAL A 122 0.63 -14.82 -4.68
C VAL A 122 -0.50 -14.18 -5.48
N PHE A 123 -1.70 -14.77 -5.44
CA PHE A 123 -2.88 -14.20 -6.11
C PHE A 123 -3.24 -12.83 -5.55
N GLN A 124 -3.25 -12.67 -4.23
CA GLN A 124 -3.50 -11.39 -3.55
C GLN A 124 -2.48 -10.31 -3.93
N SER A 125 -1.22 -10.69 -4.15
CA SER A 125 -0.16 -9.77 -4.59
C SER A 125 -0.39 -9.20 -6.00
N ILE A 126 -1.25 -9.84 -6.79
CA ILE A 126 -1.66 -9.35 -8.11
C ILE A 126 -3.03 -8.67 -8.03
N ILE A 127 -3.99 -9.28 -7.31
CA ILE A 127 -5.36 -8.78 -7.17
C ILE A 127 -5.40 -7.40 -6.51
N ASN A 128 -4.63 -7.16 -5.44
CA ASN A 128 -4.69 -5.88 -4.71
C ASN A 128 -4.27 -4.68 -5.60
N PRO A 129 -3.10 -4.71 -6.27
CA PRO A 129 -2.74 -3.66 -7.23
C PRO A 129 -3.74 -3.51 -8.37
N LEU A 130 -4.28 -4.62 -8.92
CA LEU A 130 -5.27 -4.57 -9.99
C LEU A 130 -6.57 -3.87 -9.55
N ARG A 131 -7.05 -4.16 -8.33
CA ARG A 131 -8.22 -3.50 -7.74
C ARG A 131 -8.01 -2.01 -7.60
N ILE A 132 -6.84 -1.59 -7.11
CA ILE A 132 -6.47 -0.17 -6.98
C ILE A 132 -6.41 0.47 -8.37
N PHE A 133 -5.70 -0.13 -9.31
CA PHE A 133 -5.56 0.36 -10.69
C PHE A 133 -6.92 0.60 -11.37
N LEU A 134 -7.85 -0.34 -11.25
CA LEU A 134 -9.20 -0.21 -11.81
C LEU A 134 -10.02 0.86 -11.05
N ARG A 135 -9.98 0.84 -9.71
CA ARG A 135 -10.73 1.78 -8.87
C ARG A 135 -10.30 3.23 -9.09
N THR A 136 -8.99 3.48 -9.20
CA THR A 136 -8.43 4.81 -9.47
C THR A 136 -8.97 5.43 -10.76
N GLN A 137 -9.32 4.60 -11.75
CA GLN A 137 -9.93 5.03 -13.01
C GLN A 137 -11.46 5.13 -12.93
N ASN A 138 -12.04 4.99 -11.74
CA ASN A 138 -13.47 4.85 -11.49
C ASN A 138 -14.12 3.59 -12.12
N ILE A 139 -13.32 2.58 -12.50
CA ILE A 139 -13.80 1.33 -13.08
C ILE A 139 -14.11 0.33 -11.94
N THR A 140 -15.33 0.40 -11.43
CA THR A 140 -15.74 -0.38 -10.23
C THR A 140 -16.61 -1.61 -10.53
N LEU A 141 -17.26 -1.66 -11.69
CA LEU A 141 -18.12 -2.77 -12.11
C LEU A 141 -17.42 -4.15 -12.09
N PRO A 142 -16.25 -4.35 -12.73
CA PRO A 142 -15.57 -5.66 -12.68
C PRO A 142 -15.18 -6.06 -11.26
N LEU A 143 -14.85 -5.10 -10.39
CA LEU A 143 -14.52 -5.37 -9.00
C LEU A 143 -15.74 -5.92 -8.26
N MET A 144 -16.90 -5.31 -8.46
CA MET A 144 -18.16 -5.76 -7.87
C MET A 144 -18.58 -7.14 -8.39
N LEU A 145 -18.52 -7.36 -9.71
CA LEU A 145 -18.85 -8.66 -10.31
C LEU A 145 -17.93 -9.76 -9.79
N SER A 146 -16.62 -9.50 -9.71
CA SER A 146 -15.67 -10.47 -9.17
C SER A 146 -15.98 -10.85 -7.72
N ALA A 147 -16.41 -9.90 -6.88
CA ALA A 147 -16.79 -10.16 -5.49
C ALA A 147 -18.09 -10.96 -5.37
N ILE A 148 -19.07 -10.72 -6.24
CA ILE A 148 -20.31 -11.51 -6.31
C ILE A 148 -19.99 -12.94 -6.73
N ILE A 149 -19.23 -13.12 -7.81
CA ILE A 149 -18.80 -14.43 -8.31
C ILE A 149 -18.05 -15.19 -7.21
N ALA A 150 -17.12 -14.53 -6.53
CA ALA A 150 -16.38 -15.10 -5.41
C ALA A 150 -17.34 -15.63 -4.35
N LEU A 151 -18.24 -14.79 -3.83
CA LEU A 151 -19.17 -15.20 -2.77
C LEU A 151 -20.09 -16.34 -3.19
N THR A 152 -20.65 -16.28 -4.41
CA THR A 152 -21.55 -17.30 -4.92
C THR A 152 -20.86 -18.64 -5.10
N LEU A 153 -19.61 -18.66 -5.57
CA LEU A 153 -18.86 -19.89 -5.82
C LEU A 153 -18.13 -20.41 -4.58
N HIS A 154 -17.81 -19.55 -3.60
CA HIS A 154 -17.01 -19.94 -2.44
C HIS A 154 -17.68 -21.02 -1.59
N ALA A 155 -19.00 -20.94 -1.37
CA ALA A 155 -19.74 -21.97 -0.63
C ALA A 155 -19.78 -23.34 -1.36
N PRO A 156 -20.14 -23.42 -2.67
CA PRO A 156 -20.01 -24.64 -3.45
C PRO A 156 -18.60 -25.23 -3.47
N ILE A 157 -17.57 -24.38 -3.64
CA ILE A 157 -16.17 -24.83 -3.65
C ILE A 157 -15.79 -25.45 -2.30
N ASN A 158 -16.12 -24.78 -1.18
CA ASN A 158 -15.90 -25.34 0.16
C ASN A 158 -16.65 -26.66 0.35
N TYR A 159 -17.92 -26.73 -0.05
CA TYR A 159 -18.71 -27.95 0.07
C TYR A 159 -18.09 -29.13 -0.70
N VAL A 160 -17.67 -28.91 -1.94
CA VAL A 160 -17.07 -29.97 -2.77
C VAL A 160 -15.70 -30.40 -2.21
N LEU A 161 -14.83 -29.45 -1.86
CA LEU A 161 -13.50 -29.76 -1.34
C LEU A 161 -13.56 -30.44 0.02
N VAL A 162 -14.36 -29.90 0.94
CA VAL A 162 -14.45 -30.43 2.31
C VAL A 162 -15.26 -31.71 2.35
N CYS A 163 -16.45 -31.76 1.72
CA CYS A 163 -17.38 -32.87 1.92
C CYS A 163 -17.30 -33.98 0.87
N GLN A 164 -16.83 -33.73 -0.36
CA GLN A 164 -16.85 -34.73 -1.44
C GLN A 164 -15.45 -35.25 -1.82
N LEU A 165 -14.42 -34.41 -1.82
CA LEU A 165 -13.10 -34.77 -2.34
C LEU A 165 -12.16 -35.45 -1.32
N SER A 166 -12.69 -36.01 -0.24
CA SER A 166 -11.92 -36.68 0.83
C SER A 166 -10.88 -35.79 1.55
N LEU A 167 -10.90 -34.47 1.32
CA LEU A 167 -10.13 -33.47 2.07
C LEU A 167 -10.99 -32.95 3.24
N ASN A 168 -11.49 -33.88 4.07
CA ASN A 168 -12.33 -33.62 5.26
C ASN A 168 -11.53 -32.96 6.40
N ASP A 169 -10.75 -31.93 6.09
CA ASP A 169 -9.77 -31.34 6.97
C ASP A 169 -9.53 -29.87 6.57
N ILE A 170 -8.85 -29.12 7.44
CA ILE A 170 -8.59 -27.69 7.34
C ILE A 170 -7.94 -27.26 6.00
N ARG A 171 -7.22 -28.19 5.36
CA ARG A 171 -6.59 -28.04 4.04
C ARG A 171 -7.60 -27.75 2.94
N GLY A 172 -8.76 -28.41 2.95
CA GLY A 172 -9.82 -28.20 1.95
C GLY A 172 -10.36 -26.77 1.99
N ILE A 173 -10.47 -26.20 3.19
CA ILE A 173 -10.94 -24.82 3.41
C ILE A 173 -9.88 -23.80 2.94
N ALA A 174 -8.60 -24.03 3.25
CA ALA A 174 -7.50 -23.18 2.76
C ALA A 174 -7.44 -23.16 1.22
N MET A 175 -7.54 -24.34 0.59
CA MET A 175 -7.58 -24.48 -0.87
C MET A 175 -8.81 -23.80 -1.48
N ALA A 176 -9.97 -23.85 -0.82
CA ALA A 176 -11.17 -23.16 -1.28
C ALA A 176 -10.94 -21.64 -1.36
N GLY A 177 -10.24 -21.07 -0.39
CA GLY A 177 -9.77 -19.67 -0.42
C GLY A 177 -8.91 -19.40 -1.64
N ALA A 178 -7.81 -20.15 -1.80
CA ALA A 178 -6.87 -19.98 -2.91
C ALA A 178 -7.54 -20.13 -4.29
N ILE A 179 -8.45 -21.09 -4.46
CA ILE A 179 -9.20 -21.28 -5.71
C ILE A 179 -10.15 -20.10 -5.97
N THR A 180 -10.80 -19.60 -4.93
CA THR A 180 -11.70 -18.43 -5.07
C THR A 180 -10.92 -17.20 -5.51
N ASP A 181 -9.76 -16.94 -4.91
CA ASP A 181 -8.90 -15.83 -5.29
C ASP A 181 -8.30 -16.02 -6.69
N PHE A 182 -7.95 -17.25 -7.07
CA PHE A 182 -7.57 -17.55 -8.45
C PHE A 182 -8.69 -17.20 -9.45
N ILE A 183 -9.94 -17.54 -9.14
CA ILE A 183 -11.10 -17.21 -9.99
C ILE A 183 -11.28 -15.69 -10.11
N ILE A 184 -11.13 -14.95 -8.99
CA ILE A 184 -11.16 -13.48 -9.01
C ILE A 184 -10.05 -12.94 -9.91
N LEU A 185 -8.82 -13.42 -9.75
CA LEU A 185 -7.68 -12.99 -10.54
C LEU A 185 -7.91 -13.26 -12.03
N ALA A 186 -8.32 -14.47 -12.38
CA ALA A 186 -8.61 -14.86 -13.76
C ALA A 186 -9.70 -13.96 -14.36
N PHE A 187 -10.78 -13.68 -13.64
CA PHE A 187 -11.83 -12.77 -14.08
C PHE A 187 -11.31 -11.35 -14.33
N LEU A 188 -10.51 -10.79 -13.42
CA LEU A 188 -9.96 -9.45 -13.56
C LEU A 188 -8.96 -9.36 -14.72
N VAL A 189 -8.11 -10.36 -14.91
CA VAL A 189 -7.16 -10.41 -16.04
C VAL A 189 -7.91 -10.56 -17.36
N LEU A 190 -8.94 -11.42 -17.43
CA LEU A 190 -9.79 -11.56 -18.61
C LEU A 190 -10.52 -10.25 -18.93
N TYR A 191 -11.04 -9.56 -17.93
CA TYR A 191 -11.65 -8.24 -18.11
C TYR A 191 -10.66 -7.24 -18.71
N LEU A 192 -9.44 -7.17 -18.18
CA LEU A 192 -8.38 -6.29 -18.68
C LEU A 192 -7.93 -6.63 -20.11
N HIS A 193 -7.93 -7.90 -20.47
CA HIS A 193 -7.60 -8.35 -21.83
C HIS A 193 -8.68 -7.97 -22.85
N HIS A 194 -9.96 -8.09 -22.47
CA HIS A 194 -11.08 -7.80 -23.38
C HIS A 194 -11.44 -6.31 -23.46
N THR A 195 -10.97 -5.49 -22.52
CA THR A 195 -11.21 -4.05 -22.50
C THR A 195 -9.98 -3.27 -22.95
N SER A 196 -10.20 -2.13 -23.61
CA SER A 196 -9.12 -1.25 -24.08
C SER A 196 -8.42 -0.47 -22.96
N VAL A 197 -8.75 -0.73 -21.68
CA VAL A 197 -8.17 -0.07 -20.49
C VAL A 197 -6.66 -0.23 -20.44
N CYS A 198 -6.13 -1.34 -20.98
CA CYS A 198 -4.69 -1.60 -21.03
C CYS A 198 -3.99 -0.98 -22.25
N ASN A 199 -4.71 -0.58 -23.30
CA ASN A 199 -4.10 -0.23 -24.60
C ASN A 199 -3.17 0.98 -24.54
N ASN A 200 -3.49 1.99 -23.71
CA ASN A 200 -2.65 3.18 -23.52
C ASN A 200 -1.72 3.05 -22.31
N THR A 201 -1.94 2.03 -21.48
CA THR A 201 -1.33 1.88 -20.16
C THR A 201 -0.15 0.92 -20.19
N PHE A 202 -0.22 -0.13 -21.02
CA PHE A 202 0.81 -1.17 -21.16
C PHE A 202 1.80 -0.92 -22.32
N GLN A 203 1.76 0.25 -22.98
CA GLN A 203 2.76 0.63 -23.99
C GLN A 203 4.17 0.78 -23.39
N GLY A 204 4.28 0.99 -22.07
CA GLY A 204 5.51 0.88 -21.31
C GLY A 204 5.53 -0.41 -20.50
N LEU A 205 5.75 -1.57 -21.15
CA LEU A 205 6.29 -2.72 -20.44
C LEU A 205 7.64 -2.33 -19.81
N LEU A 206 8.12 -3.12 -18.83
CA LEU A 206 9.38 -2.99 -18.07
C LEU A 206 10.68 -2.64 -18.85
N PHE A 207 10.63 -2.41 -20.16
CA PHE A 207 11.74 -2.03 -21.03
C PHE A 207 12.47 -0.75 -20.59
N ASN A 208 11.82 0.18 -19.88
CA ASN A 208 12.46 1.39 -19.35
C ASN A 208 12.58 1.39 -17.82
N ALA A 209 12.50 0.22 -17.16
CA ALA A 209 12.57 0.14 -15.70
C ALA A 209 13.89 0.68 -15.15
N ILE A 210 15.00 0.45 -15.85
CA ILE A 210 16.33 0.94 -15.47
C ILE A 210 16.36 2.47 -15.52
N GLU A 211 15.93 3.06 -16.63
CA GLU A 211 15.93 4.52 -16.84
C GLU A 211 15.02 5.23 -15.84
N ALA A 212 13.83 4.68 -15.57
CA ALA A 212 12.89 5.29 -14.66
C ALA A 212 13.23 5.06 -13.17
N VAL A 213 13.87 3.94 -12.81
CA VAL A 213 14.45 3.76 -11.46
C VAL A 213 15.63 4.71 -11.26
N ALA A 214 16.50 4.87 -12.27
CA ALA A 214 17.60 5.82 -12.22
C ALA A 214 17.11 7.27 -12.13
N THR A 215 16.09 7.64 -12.92
CA THR A 215 15.40 8.93 -12.83
C THR A 215 14.85 9.15 -11.42
N MET A 216 14.17 8.15 -10.87
CA MET A 216 13.61 8.23 -9.51
C MET A 216 14.71 8.44 -8.47
N GLY A 217 15.85 7.74 -8.60
CA GLY A 217 17.01 7.95 -7.74
C GLY A 217 17.54 9.39 -7.79
N ILE A 218 17.69 9.95 -8.99
CA ILE A 218 18.17 11.33 -9.19
C ILE A 218 17.19 12.36 -8.58
N VAL A 219 15.88 12.17 -8.81
CA VAL A 219 14.83 13.04 -8.27
C VAL A 219 14.72 12.93 -6.75
N ILE A 220 14.93 11.74 -6.18
CA ILE A 220 15.02 11.53 -4.73
C ILE A 220 16.16 12.35 -4.14
N GLN A 221 17.33 12.40 -4.79
CA GLN A 221 18.44 13.22 -4.29
C GLN A 221 18.12 14.72 -4.28
N ALA A 222 17.42 15.23 -5.31
CA ALA A 222 16.92 16.61 -5.32
C ALA A 222 15.96 16.86 -4.14
N THR A 223 15.03 15.92 -3.93
CA THR A 223 14.04 16.01 -2.86
C THR A 223 14.68 15.93 -1.48
N SER A 224 15.70 15.08 -1.30
CA SER A 224 16.47 14.97 -0.06
C SER A 224 17.18 16.28 0.27
N LEU A 225 17.74 16.98 -0.72
CA LEU A 225 18.34 18.29 -0.52
C LEU A 225 17.31 19.30 0.01
N VAL A 226 16.14 19.39 -0.63
CA VAL A 226 15.04 20.26 -0.17
C VAL A 226 14.58 19.86 1.24
N TYR A 227 14.50 18.56 1.52
CA TYR A 227 14.06 18.02 2.80
C TYR A 227 14.99 18.40 3.96
N ILE A 228 16.30 18.55 3.73
CA ILE A 228 17.22 19.03 4.76
C ILE A 228 16.75 20.39 5.31
N PHE A 229 16.43 21.33 4.41
CA PHE A 229 15.91 22.65 4.81
C PHE A 229 14.57 22.54 5.55
N ILE A 230 13.65 21.71 5.07
CA ILE A 230 12.36 21.46 5.73
C ILE A 230 12.57 20.95 7.15
N SER A 231 13.46 19.97 7.32
CA SER A 231 13.72 19.31 8.60
C SER A 231 14.38 20.25 9.61
N SER A 232 15.35 21.06 9.17
CA SER A 232 16.00 22.07 10.01
C SER A 232 15.02 23.14 10.45
N PHE A 233 14.18 23.62 9.53
CA PHE A 233 13.14 24.59 9.83
C PHE A 233 12.11 24.04 10.84
N SER A 234 11.63 22.81 10.62
CA SER A 234 10.69 22.14 11.53
C SER A 234 11.25 21.96 12.95
N GLN A 235 12.55 21.67 13.08
CA GLN A 235 13.23 21.61 14.37
C GLN A 235 13.31 22.99 15.04
N ALA A 236 13.70 24.04 14.30
CA ALA A 236 13.75 25.40 14.83
C ALA A 236 12.38 25.88 15.32
N VAL A 237 11.31 25.59 14.57
CA VAL A 237 9.93 25.87 14.96
C VAL A 237 9.56 25.09 16.23
N SER A 238 9.91 23.81 16.29
CA SER A 238 9.64 22.98 17.48
C SER A 238 10.31 23.55 18.73
N THR A 239 11.58 23.96 18.64
CA THR A 239 12.30 24.57 19.75
C THR A 239 11.70 25.92 20.14
N ARG A 240 11.40 26.79 19.16
CA ARG A 240 10.84 28.12 19.43
C ARG A 240 9.48 28.05 20.11
N VAL A 241 8.56 27.25 19.56
CA VAL A 241 7.22 27.05 20.15
C VAL A 241 7.32 26.37 21.50
N GLY A 242 8.21 25.37 21.66
CA GLY A 242 8.43 24.67 22.92
C GLY A 242 8.93 25.60 24.02
N ASN A 243 9.87 26.50 23.70
CA ASN A 243 10.38 27.49 24.65
C ASN A 243 9.30 28.47 25.10
N GLU A 244 8.47 29.00 24.19
CA GLU A 244 7.37 29.91 24.53
C GLU A 244 6.24 29.24 25.34
N LEU A 245 5.99 27.95 25.09
CA LEU A 245 5.09 27.15 25.94
C LEU A 245 5.70 26.88 27.32
N GLY A 246 7.01 26.62 27.38
CA GLY A 246 7.74 26.40 28.63
C GLY A 246 7.80 27.62 29.55
N THR A 247 7.78 28.84 28.98
CA THR A 247 7.65 30.10 29.74
C THR A 247 6.20 30.45 30.09
N ASN A 248 5.25 29.53 29.83
CA ASN A 248 3.82 29.69 30.08
C ASN A 248 3.21 30.90 29.34
N CYS A 249 3.71 31.21 28.14
CA CYS A 249 3.28 32.31 27.28
C CYS A 249 2.55 31.80 26.02
N PRO A 250 1.30 31.31 26.13
CA PRO A 250 0.59 30.68 25.02
C PRO A 250 0.27 31.65 23.86
N HIS A 251 0.19 32.95 24.15
CA HIS A 251 0.01 33.98 23.13
C HIS A 251 1.21 34.06 22.18
N ASN A 252 2.43 34.09 22.72
CA ASN A 252 3.66 34.14 21.94
C ASN A 252 3.92 32.83 21.18
N ALA A 253 3.53 31.70 21.76
CA ALA A 253 3.57 30.40 21.08
C ALA A 253 2.66 30.35 19.84
N LYS A 254 1.45 30.95 19.93
CA LYS A 254 0.54 31.09 18.78
C LYS A 254 1.11 32.00 17.70
N ILE A 255 1.68 33.15 18.08
CA ILE A 255 2.33 34.07 17.13
C ILE A 255 3.48 33.36 16.42
N SER A 256 4.35 32.66 17.17
CA SER A 256 5.47 31.90 16.62
C SER A 256 5.00 30.80 15.65
N THR A 257 3.87 30.17 15.94
CA THR A 257 3.23 29.18 15.05
C THR A 257 2.77 29.82 13.74
N TRP A 258 2.07 30.95 13.79
CA TRP A 258 1.59 31.64 12.60
C TRP A 258 2.72 32.17 11.71
N ILE A 259 3.77 32.74 12.33
CA ILE A 259 4.97 33.17 11.63
C ILE A 259 5.66 31.96 10.97
N ALA A 260 5.79 30.84 11.69
CA ALA A 260 6.37 29.62 11.15
C ALA A 260 5.60 29.09 9.92
N LEU A 261 4.27 29.11 9.95
CA LEU A 261 3.44 28.69 8.83
C LEU A 261 3.58 29.63 7.63
N ALA A 262 3.61 30.95 7.85
CA ALA A 262 3.85 31.92 6.77
C ALA A 262 5.24 31.76 6.13
N CYS A 263 6.27 31.56 6.95
CA CYS A 263 7.61 31.25 6.48
C CYS A 263 7.66 29.91 5.72
N ALA A 264 6.91 28.89 6.16
CA ALA A 264 6.84 27.60 5.46
C ALA A 264 6.23 27.75 4.06
N VAL A 265 5.19 28.59 3.89
CA VAL A 265 4.62 28.89 2.56
C VAL A 265 5.65 29.60 1.68
N PHE A 266 6.36 30.58 2.21
CA PHE A 266 7.41 31.27 1.45
C PHE A 266 8.53 30.30 1.01
N MET A 267 9.04 29.49 1.95
CA MET A 267 10.09 28.53 1.67
C MET A 267 9.66 27.44 0.69
N SER A 268 8.38 27.06 0.68
CA SER A 268 7.87 26.09 -0.27
C SER A 268 7.75 26.63 -1.69
N ILE A 269 7.42 27.92 -1.85
CA ILE A 269 7.48 28.61 -3.15
C ILE A 269 8.92 28.65 -3.65
N VAL A 270 9.88 28.98 -2.78
CA VAL A 270 11.31 28.96 -3.11
C VAL A 270 11.77 27.56 -3.53
N ALA A 271 11.37 26.52 -2.80
CA ALA A 271 11.69 25.13 -3.16
C ALA A 271 11.06 24.72 -4.51
N THR A 272 9.80 25.08 -4.75
CA THR A 272 9.11 24.83 -6.03
C THR A 272 9.83 25.50 -7.20
N PHE A 273 10.20 26.78 -7.01
CA PHE A 273 10.95 27.54 -8.00
C PHE A 273 12.31 26.92 -8.26
N PHE A 274 13.07 26.55 -7.21
CA PHE A 274 14.36 25.88 -7.33
C PHE A 274 14.24 24.58 -8.14
N MET A 275 13.29 23.71 -7.80
CA MET A 275 13.06 22.45 -8.51
C MET A 275 12.69 22.69 -9.99
N THR A 276 11.87 23.69 -10.26
CA THR A 276 11.44 24.02 -11.63
C THR A 276 12.56 24.66 -12.46
N ALA A 277 13.40 25.48 -11.83
CA ALA A 277 14.55 26.14 -12.47
C ALA A 277 15.68 25.14 -12.75
N MET A 278 15.92 24.20 -11.84
CA MET A 278 16.95 23.18 -11.97
C MET A 278 16.55 22.00 -12.87
N ARG A 279 15.31 21.97 -13.39
CA ARG A 279 14.77 20.82 -14.15
C ARG A 279 15.69 20.32 -15.27
N ASN A 280 16.35 21.23 -15.97
CA ASN A 280 17.20 20.87 -17.12
C ASN A 280 18.67 20.69 -16.76
N THR A 281 19.09 21.00 -15.53
CA THR A 281 20.52 21.01 -15.15
C THR A 281 20.83 19.92 -14.14
N TRP A 282 19.87 19.59 -13.27
CA TRP A 282 20.09 18.66 -12.16
C TRP A 282 20.47 17.25 -12.63
N GLY A 283 19.80 16.74 -13.68
CA GLY A 283 20.08 15.42 -14.22
C GLY A 283 21.51 15.26 -14.76
N PHE A 284 22.05 16.32 -15.38
CA PHE A 284 23.41 16.32 -15.95
C PHE A 284 24.52 16.18 -14.91
N ILE A 285 24.22 16.39 -13.62
CA ILE A 285 25.18 16.16 -12.54
C ILE A 285 25.46 14.65 -12.37
N PHE A 286 24.50 13.79 -12.75
CA PHE A 286 24.54 12.36 -12.43
C PHE A 286 24.65 11.45 -13.66
N THR A 287 24.22 11.91 -14.84
CA THR A 287 24.20 11.07 -16.05
C THR A 287 24.19 11.90 -17.33
N ASP A 288 24.71 11.31 -18.40
CA ASP A 288 24.65 11.82 -19.78
C ASP A 288 23.56 11.12 -20.62
N ASP A 289 22.79 10.20 -20.02
CA ASP A 289 21.74 9.45 -20.71
C ASP A 289 20.54 10.37 -21.06
N ALA A 290 20.30 10.57 -22.35
CA ALA A 290 19.27 11.48 -22.85
C ALA A 290 17.86 11.11 -22.37
N THR A 291 17.55 9.82 -22.20
CA THR A 291 16.23 9.37 -21.74
C THR A 291 16.04 9.71 -20.27
N ILE A 292 17.01 9.40 -19.41
CA ILE A 292 16.98 9.73 -17.98
C ILE A 292 16.95 11.24 -17.75
N LEU A 293 17.71 12.01 -18.53
CA LEU A 293 17.72 13.47 -18.48
C LEU A 293 16.34 14.06 -18.81
N SER A 294 15.71 13.58 -19.88
CA SER A 294 14.38 14.04 -20.28
C SER A 294 13.31 13.72 -19.23
N LEU A 295 13.34 12.50 -18.67
CA LEU A 295 12.42 12.05 -17.63
C LEU A 295 12.61 12.84 -16.32
N THR A 296 13.86 13.14 -15.95
CA THR A 296 14.18 13.95 -14.78
C THR A 296 13.64 15.38 -14.95
N ALA A 297 13.86 15.98 -16.11
CA ALA A 297 13.39 17.33 -16.41
C ALA A 297 11.86 17.48 -16.39
N MET A 298 11.14 16.45 -16.84
CA MET A 298 9.68 16.41 -16.74
C MET A 298 9.19 16.22 -15.30
N SER A 299 9.91 15.45 -14.48
CA SER A 299 9.49 15.10 -13.12
C SER A 299 9.73 16.22 -12.10
N MET A 300 10.80 17.01 -12.25
CA MET A 300 11.20 18.00 -11.24
C MET A 300 10.16 19.09 -10.93
N PRO A 301 9.47 19.71 -11.91
CA PRO A 301 8.42 20.70 -11.62
C PRO A 301 7.24 20.10 -10.85
N VAL A 302 6.86 18.86 -11.18
CA VAL A 302 5.77 18.14 -10.51
C VAL A 302 6.14 17.90 -9.04
N VAL A 303 7.35 17.40 -8.78
CA VAL A 303 7.84 17.19 -7.42
C VAL A 303 7.97 18.52 -6.67
N GLY A 304 8.41 19.58 -7.33
CA GLY A 304 8.46 20.94 -6.78
C GLY A 304 7.10 21.39 -6.23
N LEU A 305 6.02 21.20 -7.00
CA LEU A 305 4.66 21.52 -6.54
C LEU A 305 4.24 20.66 -5.33
N CYS A 306 4.65 19.39 -5.27
CA CYS A 306 4.37 18.51 -4.13
C CYS A 306 5.05 18.98 -2.83
N GLU A 307 6.19 19.67 -2.91
CA GLU A 307 6.90 20.18 -1.74
C GLU A 307 6.06 21.21 -0.96
N ILE A 308 5.12 21.91 -1.60
CA ILE A 308 4.21 22.85 -0.94
C ILE A 308 3.44 22.19 0.20
N GLY A 309 2.87 21.02 -0.05
CA GLY A 309 2.16 20.25 0.98
C GLY A 309 3.10 19.75 2.07
N LYS A 310 4.28 19.26 1.70
CA LYS A 310 5.28 18.72 2.65
C LYS A 310 5.82 19.77 3.61
N TRP A 311 6.09 20.99 3.13
CA TRP A 311 6.55 22.10 3.97
C TRP A 311 5.52 22.45 5.06
N LEU A 312 4.25 22.58 4.69
CA LEU A 312 3.17 22.88 5.63
C LEU A 312 2.96 21.74 6.64
N GLN A 313 2.90 20.49 6.16
CA GLN A 313 2.73 19.31 7.00
C GLN A 313 3.87 19.18 8.01
N THR A 314 5.13 19.22 7.54
CA THR A 314 6.30 18.99 8.40
C THR A 314 6.49 20.12 9.40
N THR A 315 6.15 21.35 9.04
CA THR A 315 6.12 22.50 9.97
C THR A 315 5.05 22.31 11.03
N GLY A 316 3.83 21.90 10.63
CA GLY A 316 2.73 21.59 11.55
C GLY A 316 3.10 20.47 12.53
N CYS A 317 3.75 19.41 12.07
CA CYS A 317 4.28 18.36 12.94
C CYS A 317 5.31 18.90 13.94
N GLY A 318 6.16 19.86 13.56
CA GLY A 318 7.09 20.54 14.47
C GLY A 318 6.37 21.27 15.61
N VAL A 319 5.30 21.99 15.29
CA VAL A 319 4.45 22.68 16.27
C VAL A 319 3.75 21.68 17.21
N LEU A 320 3.25 20.56 16.67
CA LEU A 320 2.58 19.52 17.46
C LEU A 320 3.54 18.79 18.39
N ARG A 321 4.77 18.53 17.95
CA ARG A 321 5.84 17.98 18.81
C ARG A 321 6.15 18.93 19.97
N ALA A 322 6.31 20.21 19.69
CA ALA A 322 6.55 21.24 20.71
C ALA A 322 5.41 21.33 21.75
N SER A 323 4.18 21.06 21.34
CA SER A 323 2.99 21.14 22.19
C SER A 323 2.67 19.83 22.92
N THR A 324 3.61 18.88 22.96
CA THR A 324 3.47 17.53 23.54
C THR A 324 2.26 16.74 23.01
N ARG A 325 1.88 16.99 21.75
CA ARG A 325 0.80 16.29 21.02
C ARG A 325 1.34 15.45 19.85
N PRO A 326 2.34 14.57 20.05
CA PRO A 326 2.93 13.80 18.96
C PRO A 326 1.93 12.81 18.33
N THR A 327 0.95 12.32 19.08
CA THR A 327 -0.10 11.40 18.61
C THR A 327 -1.01 12.06 17.57
N LEU A 328 -1.34 13.34 17.73
CA LEU A 328 -2.10 14.09 16.72
C LEU A 328 -1.28 14.30 15.45
N GLY A 329 0.04 14.55 15.59
CA GLY A 329 0.96 14.64 14.45
C GLY A 329 1.11 13.30 13.72
N ALA A 330 1.17 12.18 14.45
CA ALA A 330 1.18 10.84 13.88
C ALA A 330 -0.12 10.53 13.13
N ASN A 331 -1.28 10.91 13.70
CA ASN A 331 -2.58 10.74 13.05
C ASN A 331 -2.76 11.65 11.83
N ILE A 332 -2.21 12.86 11.84
CA ILE A 332 -2.22 13.76 10.66
C ILE A 332 -1.29 13.23 9.58
N ASN A 333 -0.10 12.72 9.90
CA ASN A 333 0.74 12.05 8.90
C ASN A 333 0.01 10.82 8.34
N PHE A 334 -0.51 9.95 9.20
CA PHE A 334 -1.29 8.79 8.78
C PHE A 334 -2.49 9.20 7.92
N GLY A 335 -3.23 10.26 8.31
CA GLY A 335 -4.35 10.81 7.58
C GLY A 335 -3.95 11.50 6.27
N SER A 336 -2.86 12.24 6.19
CA SER A 336 -2.40 12.84 4.93
C SER A 336 -1.90 11.78 3.95
N PHE A 337 -1.28 10.71 4.43
CA PHE A 337 -0.90 9.58 3.59
C PHE A 337 -2.08 8.63 3.28
N SER A 338 -3.13 8.59 4.11
CA SER A 338 -4.30 7.70 3.94
C SER A 338 -5.56 8.37 3.36
N VAL A 339 -5.72 9.69 3.50
CA VAL A 339 -6.89 10.49 3.05
C VAL A 339 -6.62 11.14 1.70
N LEU A 340 -5.39 11.55 1.38
CA LEU A 340 -4.99 11.84 -0.01
C LEU A 340 -4.79 10.56 -0.84
N GLY A 341 -4.81 9.39 -0.19
CA GLY A 341 -4.99 8.09 -0.85
C GLY A 341 -6.47 7.64 -0.95
N CYS A 342 -7.43 8.46 -0.48
CA CYS A 342 -8.88 8.20 -0.55
C CYS A 342 -9.63 9.20 -1.46
N GLN A 343 -8.92 10.01 -2.26
CA GLN A 343 -9.51 10.80 -3.36
C GLN A 343 -8.91 10.34 -4.70
#